data_AF-C4GGU5-F1
#
_entry.id   AF-C4GGU5-F1
#
_cell.length_a   1.000
_cell.length_b   1.000
_cell.length_c   1.000
_cell.angle_alpha   90.00
_cell.angle_beta   90.00
_cell.angle_gamma   90.00
#
_symmetry.space_group_name_H-M   'P 1'
#
loop_
_entity.id
_entity.type
_entity.pdbx_description
1 polymer ?
#
loop_
_entity_poly.entity_id
_entity_poly.type
_entity_poly.pdbx_seq_one_letter_code
_entity_poly.pdbx_strand_id
1 'polypeptide(L)'
;MNAGKLPSDDQAAFTGASRAAADVEFGAHCVVSGELEKRTGADGKPYYIGYQMRLPENWNGKFLFQGGGGMDGFIAPAVGATPVAGSTATPALKRGYAVVSMDGGHQGAGDASFGADQQARLNLAYQSTGKVTQAAKLLIRQAYRAEPKHSYFMGCSNGGREAMLAAMRYPTEFDGVVAGNPGFRLSRAAIAQSWDNQHFQAAAPKNAQGERIFANALTQQDLDAIAQGVLNRCDKSDGLKNASSTHGKAAISNPKWCKTKSAKIK
;
A
#
# COMPACT_ATOMS: atom_id res chain seq x y z
N MET A 1 14.54 24.51 -6.47
CA MET A 1 13.62 23.56 -7.14
C MET A 1 14.44 22.35 -7.57
N ASN A 2 13.84 21.16 -7.55
CA ASN A 2 14.44 19.88 -7.96
C ASN A 2 13.91 19.48 -9.33
N ALA A 3 14.70 18.76 -10.13
CA ALA A 3 14.31 18.19 -11.41
C ALA A 3 15.15 16.93 -11.71
N GLY A 4 14.73 16.13 -12.68
CA GLY A 4 15.44 14.92 -13.11
C GLY A 4 14.90 13.63 -12.50
N LYS A 5 15.72 12.57 -12.50
CA LYS A 5 15.37 11.26 -11.94
C LYS A 5 15.39 11.30 -10.41
N LEU A 6 14.54 10.48 -9.80
CA LEU A 6 14.50 10.28 -8.35
C LEU A 6 15.10 8.91 -8.00
N PRO A 7 15.68 8.74 -6.80
CA PRO A 7 16.15 7.43 -6.35
C PRO A 7 14.98 6.43 -6.31
N SER A 8 15.32 5.15 -6.42
CA SER A 8 14.34 4.07 -6.27
C SER A 8 13.65 4.14 -4.91
N ASP A 9 12.37 3.77 -4.89
CA ASP A 9 11.65 3.56 -3.64
C ASP A 9 11.96 2.16 -3.10
N ASP A 10 12.87 2.09 -2.14
CA ASP A 10 13.27 0.84 -1.48
C ASP A 10 12.10 0.18 -0.74
N GLN A 11 11.06 0.95 -0.43
CA GLN A 11 9.84 0.51 0.25
C GLN A 11 8.67 0.29 -0.72
N ALA A 12 8.91 0.31 -2.04
CA ALA A 12 7.87 0.13 -3.07
C ALA A 12 7.08 -1.18 -2.92
N ALA A 13 7.69 -2.21 -2.33
CA ALA A 13 7.02 -3.47 -2.04
C ALA A 13 5.86 -3.30 -1.04
N PHE A 14 5.98 -2.38 -0.07
CA PHE A 14 4.93 -2.12 0.91
C PHE A 14 3.77 -1.31 0.33
N THR A 15 4.06 -0.35 -0.55
CA THR A 15 3.06 0.52 -1.19
C THR A 15 2.41 -0.12 -2.42
N GLY A 16 3.01 -1.19 -2.96
CA GLY A 16 2.64 -1.79 -4.23
C GLY A 16 3.02 -0.92 -5.44
N ALA A 17 3.81 0.13 -5.25
CA ALA A 17 4.22 1.04 -6.31
C ALA A 17 5.12 0.34 -7.35
N SER A 18 4.95 0.73 -8.60
CA SER A 18 5.84 0.28 -9.67
C SER A 18 7.23 0.91 -9.53
N ARG A 19 8.28 0.08 -9.54
CA ARG A 19 9.67 0.55 -9.59
C ARG A 19 10.01 1.31 -10.88
N ALA A 20 9.20 1.16 -11.93
CA ALA A 20 9.36 1.91 -13.18
C ALA A 20 9.29 3.44 -12.99
N ALA A 21 8.72 3.92 -11.86
CA ALA A 21 8.76 5.34 -11.52
C ALA A 21 10.18 5.90 -11.31
N ALA A 22 11.17 5.06 -11.01
CA ALA A 22 12.57 5.46 -10.86
C ALA A 22 13.22 5.88 -12.19
N ASP A 23 12.72 5.36 -13.31
CA ASP A 23 13.21 5.69 -14.65
C ASP A 23 12.54 6.94 -15.24
N VAL A 24 11.55 7.50 -14.55
CA VAL A 24 10.84 8.71 -14.98
C VAL A 24 11.64 9.95 -14.63
N GLU A 25 11.87 10.82 -15.61
CA GLU A 25 12.38 12.16 -15.38
C GLU A 25 11.25 13.10 -14.97
N PHE A 26 11.36 13.72 -13.80
CA PHE A 26 10.40 14.70 -13.31
C PHE A 26 10.81 16.12 -13.70
N GLY A 27 9.83 16.95 -14.07
CA GLY A 27 10.05 18.38 -14.31
C GLY A 27 10.37 19.13 -13.02
N ALA A 28 10.64 20.43 -13.13
CA ALA A 28 10.93 21.28 -11.98
C ALA A 28 9.80 21.23 -10.93
N HIS A 29 10.17 21.00 -9.67
CA HIS A 29 9.25 20.93 -8.55
C HIS A 29 9.90 21.34 -7.23
N CYS A 30 9.11 21.80 -6.26
CA CYS A 30 9.54 21.97 -4.89
C CYS A 30 9.32 20.67 -4.10
N VAL A 31 10.20 20.38 -3.15
CA VAL A 31 10.05 19.28 -2.19
C VAL A 31 9.97 19.89 -0.81
N VAL A 32 8.91 19.55 -0.07
CA VAL A 32 8.67 19.99 1.30
C VAL A 32 8.59 18.76 2.18
N SER A 33 9.42 18.68 3.20
CA SER A 33 9.30 17.68 4.27
C SER A 33 8.83 18.39 5.53
N GLY A 34 7.95 17.77 6.29
CA GLY A 34 7.42 18.34 7.52
C GLY A 34 7.06 17.30 8.56
N GLU A 35 6.92 17.77 9.79
CA GLU A 35 6.62 16.96 10.96
C GLU A 35 5.51 17.66 11.73
N LEU A 36 4.41 16.95 11.99
CA LEU A 36 3.28 17.46 12.76
C LEU A 36 3.24 16.79 14.14
N GLU A 37 2.79 17.54 15.14
CA GLU A 37 2.47 17.02 16.48
C GLU A 37 3.58 16.21 17.16
N LYS A 38 4.81 16.76 17.16
CA LYS A 38 5.91 16.19 17.94
C LYS A 38 5.50 16.01 19.40
N ARG A 39 5.71 14.80 19.93
CA ARG A 39 5.38 14.44 21.31
C ARG A 39 6.23 13.26 21.81
N THR A 40 6.20 13.04 23.11
CA THR A 40 6.65 11.80 23.74
C THR A 40 5.44 10.91 24.01
N GLY A 41 5.52 9.63 23.63
CA GLY A 41 4.47 8.64 23.84
C GLY A 41 4.41 8.11 25.27
N ALA A 42 3.35 7.39 25.58
CA ALA A 42 3.16 6.75 26.89
C ALA A 42 4.23 5.67 27.19
N ASP A 43 4.88 5.15 26.15
CA ASP A 43 5.99 4.21 26.21
C ASP A 43 7.38 4.91 26.29
N GLY A 44 7.39 6.24 26.42
CA GLY A 44 8.61 7.05 26.51
C GLY A 44 9.31 7.33 25.18
N LYS A 45 8.78 6.87 24.04
CA LYS A 45 9.40 7.07 22.72
C LYS A 45 8.95 8.38 22.06
N PRO A 46 9.78 9.01 21.22
CA PRO A 46 9.37 10.16 20.43
C PRO A 46 8.43 9.74 19.30
N TYR A 47 7.39 10.55 19.04
CA TYR A 47 6.47 10.38 17.92
C TYR A 47 6.21 11.73 17.24
N TYR A 48 6.02 11.67 15.93
CA TYR A 48 5.49 12.76 15.11
C TYR A 48 4.85 12.17 13.85
N ILE A 49 4.03 12.97 13.16
CA ILE A 49 3.50 12.63 11.83
C ILE A 49 4.40 13.26 10.78
N GLY A 50 5.23 12.44 10.14
CA GLY A 50 6.10 12.85 9.06
C GLY A 50 5.36 12.84 7.73
N TYR A 51 5.63 13.85 6.90
CA TYR A 51 5.14 13.88 5.51
C TYR A 51 6.18 14.47 4.56
N GLN A 52 6.10 14.07 3.30
CA GLN A 52 6.80 14.69 2.18
C GLN A 52 5.77 15.10 1.12
N MET A 53 5.92 16.30 0.60
CA MET A 53 5.11 16.85 -0.46
C MET A 53 5.98 17.30 -1.63
N ARG A 54 5.49 17.08 -2.85
CA ARG A 54 6.08 17.59 -4.09
C ARG A 54 5.09 18.49 -4.81
N LEU A 55 5.55 19.69 -5.14
CA LEU A 55 4.77 20.77 -5.74
C LEU A 55 5.39 21.08 -7.12
N PRO A 56 4.83 20.60 -8.24
CA PRO A 56 5.39 20.87 -9.58
C PRO A 56 5.29 22.35 -9.95
N GLU A 57 6.27 22.88 -10.68
CA GLU A 57 6.20 24.24 -11.24
C GLU A 57 4.97 24.38 -12.15
N ASN A 58 4.79 23.42 -13.07
CA ASN A 58 3.64 23.34 -13.95
C ASN A 58 2.50 22.55 -13.29
N TRP A 59 1.85 23.16 -12.29
CA TRP A 59 0.73 22.54 -11.59
C TRP A 59 -0.57 22.57 -12.40
N ASN A 60 -1.24 21.43 -12.49
CA ASN A 60 -2.47 21.26 -13.25
C ASN A 60 -3.76 21.54 -12.46
N GLY A 61 -3.63 22.09 -11.24
CA GLY A 61 -4.75 22.35 -10.34
C GLY A 61 -5.25 21.14 -9.56
N LYS A 62 -4.56 19.99 -9.59
CA LYS A 62 -4.98 18.76 -8.91
C LYS A 62 -4.03 18.36 -7.78
N PHE A 63 -4.62 17.81 -6.72
CA PHE A 63 -3.91 17.27 -5.55
C PHE A 63 -4.08 15.76 -5.50
N LEU A 64 -3.01 15.03 -5.17
CA LEU A 64 -3.03 13.60 -4.88
C LEU A 64 -2.40 13.31 -3.51
N PHE A 65 -3.15 12.65 -2.64
CA PHE A 65 -2.62 11.96 -1.49
C PHE A 65 -2.24 10.53 -1.89
N GLN A 66 -0.94 10.24 -1.85
CA GLN A 66 -0.39 8.91 -2.05
C GLN A 66 -0.39 8.17 -0.70
N GLY A 67 -1.20 7.11 -0.61
CA GLY A 67 -1.26 6.26 0.59
C GLY A 67 0.02 5.45 0.79
N GLY A 68 0.19 4.98 2.03
CA GLY A 68 1.34 4.21 2.48
C GLY A 68 1.22 2.70 2.23
N GLY A 69 1.93 1.93 3.05
CA GLY A 69 2.10 0.48 2.92
C GLY A 69 2.51 -0.21 4.22
N GLY A 70 2.27 -1.52 4.31
CA GLY A 70 2.64 -2.29 5.52
C GLY A 70 1.94 -1.79 6.79
N MET A 71 2.71 -1.47 7.82
CA MET A 71 2.23 -0.80 9.03
C MET A 71 2.56 0.71 9.04
N ASP A 72 3.07 1.23 7.91
CA ASP A 72 3.83 2.47 7.77
C ASP A 72 4.92 2.63 8.85
N GLY A 73 5.47 3.83 9.06
CA GLY A 73 6.80 4.01 9.67
C GLY A 73 7.87 4.51 8.69
N PHE A 74 7.48 4.81 7.45
CA PHE A 74 8.34 5.36 6.39
C PHE A 74 7.54 6.28 5.46
N ILE A 75 8.21 7.19 4.75
CA ILE A 75 7.58 8.06 3.75
C ILE A 75 8.01 7.60 2.36
N ALA A 76 7.08 7.05 1.58
CA ALA A 76 7.33 6.75 0.17
C ALA A 76 7.56 8.06 -0.62
N PRO A 77 8.41 8.07 -1.67
CA PRO A 77 8.58 9.24 -2.52
C PRO A 77 7.23 9.74 -3.07
N ALA A 78 6.88 10.99 -2.78
CA ALA A 78 5.59 11.58 -3.12
C ALA A 78 5.49 11.92 -4.62
N VAL A 79 5.51 10.90 -5.48
CA VAL A 79 5.51 11.03 -6.95
C VAL A 79 4.16 10.66 -7.58
N GLY A 80 3.30 9.99 -6.83
CA GLY A 80 1.99 9.52 -7.28
C GLY A 80 2.11 8.35 -8.24
N ALA A 81 3.02 7.41 -7.97
CA ALA A 81 3.15 6.20 -8.76
C ALA A 81 1.89 5.35 -8.61
N THR A 82 1.42 4.76 -9.70
CA THR A 82 0.24 3.85 -9.62
C THR A 82 0.63 2.64 -8.76
N PRO A 83 -0.13 2.31 -7.70
CA PRO A 83 0.24 1.30 -6.72
C PRO A 83 -0.14 -0.11 -7.21
N VAL A 84 0.32 -0.43 -8.42
CA VAL A 84 0.21 -1.72 -9.08
C VAL A 84 1.60 -2.10 -9.59
N ALA A 85 2.12 -3.22 -9.09
CA ALA A 85 3.40 -3.75 -9.53
C ALA A 85 3.42 -3.95 -11.06
N GLY A 86 4.48 -3.51 -11.72
CA GLY A 86 4.62 -3.57 -13.17
C GLY A 86 3.81 -2.53 -13.96
N SER A 87 3.11 -1.61 -13.30
CA SER A 87 2.42 -0.52 -13.99
C SER A 87 3.41 0.37 -14.74
N THR A 88 3.04 0.72 -15.98
CA THR A 88 3.72 1.70 -16.85
C THR A 88 3.01 3.05 -16.86
N ALA A 89 1.96 3.22 -16.05
CA ALA A 89 1.20 4.46 -15.98
C ALA A 89 2.09 5.61 -15.49
N THR A 90 1.99 6.75 -16.18
CA THR A 90 2.75 7.96 -15.84
C THR A 90 2.40 8.44 -14.42
N PRO A 91 3.39 8.62 -13.51
CA PRO A 91 3.14 9.08 -12.15
C PRO A 91 2.44 10.45 -12.08
N ALA A 92 1.68 10.70 -11.03
CA ALA A 92 0.85 11.90 -10.90
C ALA A 92 1.67 13.20 -10.91
N LEU A 93 2.84 13.22 -10.28
CA LEU A 93 3.72 14.40 -10.28
C LEU A 93 4.14 14.77 -11.71
N LYS A 94 4.49 13.79 -12.54
CA LYS A 94 4.85 14.01 -13.95
C LYS A 94 3.66 14.51 -14.78
N ARG A 95 2.44 14.19 -14.35
CA ARG A 95 1.18 14.70 -14.93
C ARG A 95 0.78 16.07 -14.38
N GLY A 96 1.60 16.70 -13.53
CA GLY A 96 1.38 18.04 -12.98
C GLY A 96 0.57 18.09 -11.68
N TYR A 97 0.37 16.97 -10.99
CA TYR A 97 -0.31 16.95 -9.69
C TYR A 97 0.64 17.42 -8.58
N ALA A 98 0.12 18.16 -7.61
CA ALA A 98 0.77 18.27 -6.31
C ALA A 98 0.53 16.95 -5.55
N VAL A 99 1.59 16.35 -4.99
CA VAL A 99 1.51 15.01 -4.39
C VAL A 99 2.05 15.03 -2.96
N VAL A 100 1.35 14.41 -2.01
CA VAL A 100 1.83 14.19 -0.63
C VAL A 100 1.87 12.70 -0.29
N SER A 101 2.79 12.32 0.59
CA SER A 101 2.98 11.00 1.19
C SER A 101 3.31 11.17 2.68
N MET A 102 3.00 10.20 3.54
CA MET A 102 3.20 10.28 4.99
C MET A 102 3.71 8.95 5.60
N ASP A 103 4.20 9.01 6.84
CA ASP A 103 4.69 7.84 7.60
C ASP A 103 3.65 7.20 8.52
N GLY A 104 2.41 7.69 8.53
CA GLY A 104 1.37 7.16 9.40
C GLY A 104 1.51 7.56 10.88
N GLY A 105 2.48 8.38 11.28
CA GLY A 105 2.58 8.95 12.63
C GLY A 105 3.53 8.26 13.59
N HIS A 106 4.45 7.46 13.06
CA HIS A 106 5.56 6.83 13.78
C HIS A 106 6.71 6.55 12.80
N GLN A 107 7.86 6.14 13.32
CA GLN A 107 9.07 5.91 12.55
C GLN A 107 9.56 4.48 12.74
N GLY A 108 10.08 3.87 11.67
CA GLY A 108 10.59 2.50 11.65
C GLY A 108 9.71 1.56 10.82
N ALA A 109 10.02 1.42 9.52
CA ALA A 109 9.30 0.51 8.64
C ALA A 109 9.34 -0.94 9.18
N GLY A 110 8.17 -1.55 9.36
CA GLY A 110 8.05 -2.92 9.85
C GLY A 110 8.20 -3.07 11.37
N ASP A 111 8.44 -1.99 12.12
CA ASP A 111 8.43 -2.02 13.58
C ASP A 111 7.01 -1.81 14.12
N ALA A 112 6.41 -2.85 14.70
CA ALA A 112 5.09 -2.79 15.32
C ALA A 112 5.08 -2.16 16.73
N SER A 113 6.25 -1.76 17.27
CA SER A 113 6.37 -1.28 18.65
C SER A 113 5.60 0.02 18.93
N PHE A 114 5.27 0.80 17.90
CA PHE A 114 4.35 1.96 18.01
C PHE A 114 2.98 1.57 18.59
N GLY A 115 2.58 0.30 18.48
CA GLY A 115 1.35 -0.22 19.04
C GLY A 115 1.27 -0.13 20.57
N ALA A 116 2.38 0.12 21.27
CA ALA A 116 2.39 0.40 22.71
C ALA A 116 1.79 1.77 23.05
N ASP A 117 1.77 2.73 22.11
CA ASP A 117 1.24 4.07 22.32
C ASP A 117 -0.15 4.25 21.66
N GLN A 118 -1.13 4.68 22.44
CA GLN A 118 -2.51 4.83 21.96
C GLN A 118 -2.64 5.87 20.85
N GLN A 119 -1.95 7.00 20.95
CA GLN A 119 -2.05 8.08 19.97
C GLN A 119 -1.36 7.72 18.66
N ALA A 120 -0.28 6.93 18.68
CA ALA A 120 0.38 6.40 17.50
C ALA A 120 -0.55 5.42 16.76
N ARG A 121 -1.28 4.58 17.49
CA ARG A 121 -2.34 3.73 16.91
C ARG A 121 -3.43 4.55 16.24
N LEU A 122 -3.89 5.64 16.86
CA LEU A 122 -4.92 6.52 16.27
C LEU A 122 -4.41 7.28 15.05
N ASN A 123 -3.15 7.70 15.08
CA ASN A 123 -2.46 8.33 13.95
C ASN A 123 -2.43 7.39 12.74
N LEU A 124 -1.92 6.16 12.90
CA LEU A 124 -1.94 5.16 11.83
C LEU A 124 -3.36 4.82 11.41
N ALA A 125 -4.28 4.69 12.37
CA ALA A 125 -5.65 4.28 12.09
C ALA A 125 -6.39 5.30 11.22
N TYR A 126 -6.25 6.60 11.45
CA TYR A 126 -6.93 7.61 10.61
C TYR A 126 -6.42 9.05 10.79
N GLN A 127 -5.93 9.45 11.96
CA GLN A 127 -5.72 10.88 12.25
C GLN A 127 -4.66 11.52 11.37
N SER A 128 -3.59 10.79 11.03
CA SER A 128 -2.51 11.29 10.17
C SER A 128 -3.03 11.68 8.79
N THR A 129 -3.95 10.90 8.22
CA THR A 129 -4.55 11.19 6.90
C THR A 129 -5.19 12.57 6.85
N GLY A 130 -6.07 12.88 7.82
CA GLY A 130 -6.74 14.18 7.87
C GLY A 130 -5.78 15.34 8.13
N LYS A 131 -4.86 15.18 9.09
CA LYS A 131 -3.88 16.22 9.46
C LYS A 131 -2.94 16.56 8.31
N VAL A 132 -2.40 15.56 7.63
CA VAL A 132 -1.51 15.75 6.48
C VAL A 132 -2.28 16.31 5.29
N THR A 133 -3.55 15.95 5.11
CA THR A 133 -4.40 16.54 4.05
C THR A 133 -4.60 18.04 4.24
N GLN A 134 -4.91 18.47 5.47
CA GLN A 134 -5.04 19.89 5.80
C GLN A 134 -3.72 20.64 5.57
N ALA A 135 -2.60 20.09 6.06
CA ALA A 135 -1.28 20.67 5.83
C ALA A 135 -0.95 20.78 4.33
N ALA A 136 -1.21 19.72 3.55
CA ALA A 136 -0.96 19.71 2.11
C ALA A 136 -1.79 20.76 1.36
N LYS A 137 -3.08 20.90 1.66
CA LYS A 137 -3.93 21.93 1.04
C LYS A 137 -3.49 23.34 1.39
N LEU A 138 -3.05 23.59 2.62
CA LEU A 138 -2.46 24.86 3.02
C LEU A 138 -1.17 25.17 2.23
N LEU A 139 -0.29 24.18 2.06
CA LEU A 139 0.93 24.32 1.26
C LEU A 139 0.63 24.60 -0.21
N ILE A 140 -0.39 23.96 -0.80
CA ILE A 140 -0.84 24.22 -2.17
C ILE A 140 -1.34 25.66 -2.29
N ARG A 141 -2.21 26.10 -1.37
CA ARG A 141 -2.72 27.48 -1.34
C ARG A 141 -1.59 28.48 -1.27
N GLN A 142 -0.58 28.23 -0.42
CA GLN A 142 0.56 29.12 -0.29
C GLN A 142 1.44 29.14 -1.54
N ALA A 143 1.68 27.98 -2.15
CA ALA A 143 2.57 27.85 -3.31
C ALA A 143 1.95 28.42 -4.59
N TYR A 144 0.66 28.18 -4.83
CA TYR A 144 0.00 28.50 -6.10
C TYR A 144 -1.05 29.62 -6.00
N ARG A 145 -1.30 30.14 -4.80
CA ARG A 145 -2.34 31.15 -4.51
C ARG A 145 -3.74 30.72 -4.96
N ALA A 146 -3.99 29.41 -4.96
CA ALA A 146 -5.25 28.80 -5.36
C ALA A 146 -5.49 27.47 -4.64
N GLU A 147 -6.76 27.09 -4.49
CA GLU A 147 -7.15 25.76 -4.01
C GLU A 147 -6.99 24.68 -5.09
N PRO A 148 -6.77 23.41 -4.72
CA PRO A 148 -6.96 22.31 -5.66
C PRO A 148 -8.38 22.35 -6.25
N LYS A 149 -8.48 22.30 -7.58
CA LYS A 149 -9.76 22.10 -8.27
C LYS A 149 -10.34 20.72 -8.00
N HIS A 150 -9.45 19.73 -7.88
CA HIS A 150 -9.80 18.36 -7.47
C HIS A 150 -8.71 17.76 -6.59
N SER A 151 -9.14 17.01 -5.58
CA SER A 151 -8.32 16.28 -4.62
C SER A 151 -8.58 14.79 -4.73
N TYR A 152 -7.53 13.99 -4.86
CA TYR A 152 -7.64 12.54 -4.99
C TYR A 152 -6.86 11.83 -3.89
N PHE A 153 -7.31 10.64 -3.50
CA PHE A 153 -6.53 9.70 -2.69
C PHE A 153 -6.27 8.42 -3.47
N MET A 154 -5.04 7.91 -3.45
CA MET A 154 -4.68 6.65 -4.11
C MET A 154 -3.73 5.83 -3.26
N GLY A 155 -4.04 4.55 -3.04
CA GLY A 155 -3.13 3.63 -2.36
C GLY A 155 -3.51 2.16 -2.56
N CYS A 156 -2.59 1.26 -2.20
CA CYS A 156 -2.78 -0.19 -2.21
C CYS A 156 -2.44 -0.79 -0.84
N SER A 157 -3.00 -1.95 -0.48
CA SER A 157 -2.77 -2.61 0.82
C SER A 157 -3.17 -1.72 2.01
N ASN A 158 -2.21 -1.26 2.84
CA ASN A 158 -2.48 -0.27 3.88
C ASN A 158 -2.91 1.08 3.28
N GLY A 159 -2.25 1.55 2.21
CA GLY A 159 -2.71 2.71 1.45
C GLY A 159 -4.11 2.53 0.86
N GLY A 160 -4.52 1.30 0.55
CA GLY A 160 -5.89 0.98 0.13
C GLY A 160 -6.89 1.10 1.29
N ARG A 161 -6.50 0.67 2.50
CA ARG A 161 -7.26 0.91 3.73
C ARG A 161 -7.39 2.41 4.01
N GLU A 162 -6.31 3.16 3.88
CA GLU A 162 -6.31 4.63 4.03
C GLU A 162 -7.20 5.31 3.00
N ALA A 163 -7.18 4.85 1.75
CA ALA A 163 -8.08 5.33 0.70
C ALA A 163 -9.56 5.12 1.09
N MET A 164 -9.92 3.92 1.55
CA MET A 164 -11.27 3.68 2.06
C MET A 164 -11.62 4.57 3.28
N LEU A 165 -10.67 4.81 4.17
CA LEU A 165 -10.87 5.70 5.32
C LEU A 165 -11.00 7.16 4.92
N ALA A 166 -10.28 7.61 3.89
CA ALA A 166 -10.45 8.93 3.31
C ALA A 166 -11.90 9.11 2.86
N ALA A 167 -12.47 8.13 2.15
CA ALA A 167 -13.88 8.15 1.75
C ALA A 167 -14.85 8.10 2.94
N MET A 168 -14.57 7.31 3.98
CA MET A 168 -15.50 7.10 5.09
C MET A 168 -15.44 8.17 6.19
N ARG A 169 -14.26 8.75 6.46
CA ARG A 169 -14.03 9.69 7.58
C ARG A 169 -13.74 11.11 7.14
N TYR A 170 -13.26 11.29 5.92
CA TYR A 170 -12.91 12.58 5.36
C TYR A 170 -13.66 12.83 4.02
N PRO A 171 -15.00 12.65 3.99
CA PRO A 171 -15.77 12.60 2.74
C PRO A 171 -15.75 13.91 1.95
N THR A 172 -15.45 15.03 2.61
CA THR A 172 -15.36 16.36 1.99
C THR A 172 -13.94 16.71 1.53
N GLU A 173 -12.95 15.85 1.81
CA GLU A 173 -11.55 16.16 1.52
C GLU A 173 -11.11 15.70 0.13
N PHE A 174 -11.79 14.72 -0.46
CA PHE A 174 -11.39 14.08 -1.71
C PHE A 174 -12.57 13.88 -2.67
N ASP A 175 -12.39 14.31 -3.92
CA ASP A 175 -13.35 14.14 -5.01
C ASP A 175 -13.28 12.73 -5.63
N GLY A 176 -12.17 12.03 -5.46
CA GLY A 176 -11.99 10.68 -5.99
C GLY A 176 -11.00 9.84 -5.17
N VAL A 177 -11.35 8.57 -4.96
CA VAL A 177 -10.59 7.63 -4.14
C VAL A 177 -10.32 6.36 -4.94
N VAL A 178 -9.06 5.96 -5.02
CA VAL A 178 -8.61 4.70 -5.63
C VAL A 178 -8.04 3.80 -4.53
N ALA A 179 -8.78 2.75 -4.19
CA ALA A 179 -8.42 1.80 -3.14
C ALA A 179 -8.05 0.43 -3.75
N GLY A 180 -6.75 0.17 -3.91
CA GLY A 180 -6.22 -1.13 -4.34
C GLY A 180 -6.06 -2.09 -3.16
N ASN A 181 -6.41 -3.37 -3.34
CA ASN A 181 -6.26 -4.44 -2.34
C ASN A 181 -6.45 -3.99 -0.88
N PRO A 182 -7.57 -3.32 -0.53
CA PRO A 182 -7.66 -2.56 0.71
C PRO A 182 -7.70 -3.47 1.93
N GLY A 183 -6.76 -3.26 2.86
CA GLY A 183 -6.72 -3.90 4.17
C GLY A 183 -7.80 -3.40 5.14
N PHE A 184 -9.07 -3.31 4.73
CA PHE A 184 -10.14 -2.73 5.55
C PHE A 184 -10.32 -3.41 6.91
N ARG A 185 -9.99 -4.72 7.03
CA ARG A 185 -10.04 -5.48 8.27
C ARG A 185 -8.68 -6.04 8.69
N LEU A 186 -7.63 -5.20 8.73
CA LEU A 186 -6.26 -5.63 9.09
C LEU A 186 -6.19 -6.46 10.39
N SER A 187 -7.00 -6.15 11.42
CA SER A 187 -7.04 -6.95 12.64
C SER A 187 -7.49 -8.40 12.42
N ARG A 188 -8.41 -8.64 11.47
CA ARG A 188 -8.81 -10.00 11.08
C ARG A 188 -7.75 -10.67 10.22
N ALA A 189 -7.05 -9.91 9.39
CA ALA A 189 -5.93 -10.42 8.60
C ALA A 189 -4.81 -10.93 9.51
N ALA A 190 -4.51 -10.24 10.62
CA ALA A 190 -3.52 -10.70 11.61
C ALA A 190 -3.92 -12.03 12.28
N ILE A 191 -5.21 -12.23 12.56
CA ILE A 191 -5.73 -13.50 13.09
C ILE A 191 -5.58 -14.62 12.05
N ALA A 192 -5.96 -14.35 10.80
CA ALA A 192 -5.80 -15.30 9.70
C ALA A 192 -4.32 -15.66 9.47
N GLN A 193 -3.42 -14.68 9.48
CA GLN A 193 -1.98 -14.91 9.35
C GLN A 193 -1.44 -15.76 10.51
N SER A 194 -1.92 -15.56 11.74
CA SER A 194 -1.54 -16.38 12.88
C SER A 194 -2.01 -17.84 12.72
N TRP A 195 -3.22 -18.02 12.21
CA TRP A 195 -3.76 -19.34 11.87
C TRP A 195 -2.92 -20.03 10.78
N ASP A 196 -2.65 -19.34 9.68
CA ASP A 196 -1.85 -19.85 8.56
C ASP A 196 -0.45 -20.24 9.02
N ASN A 197 0.20 -19.38 9.81
CA ASN A 197 1.52 -19.65 10.37
C ASN A 197 1.53 -20.93 11.21
N GLN A 198 0.53 -21.15 12.06
CA GLN A 198 0.45 -22.38 12.86
C GLN A 198 0.32 -23.64 11.97
N HIS A 199 -0.48 -23.58 10.90
CA HIS A 199 -0.71 -24.71 10.02
C HIS A 199 0.50 -25.01 9.12
N PHE A 200 1.09 -23.98 8.50
CA PHE A 200 2.28 -24.15 7.68
C PHE A 200 3.48 -24.56 8.53
N GLN A 201 3.62 -24.01 9.74
CA GLN A 201 4.65 -24.47 10.67
C GLN A 201 4.44 -25.94 11.03
N ALA A 202 3.20 -26.39 11.26
CA ALA A 202 2.90 -27.80 11.54
C ALA A 202 3.22 -28.75 10.37
N ALA A 203 3.09 -28.29 9.13
CA ALA A 203 3.47 -29.03 7.91
C ALA A 203 4.98 -28.96 7.58
N ALA A 204 5.69 -27.96 8.11
CA ALA A 204 7.08 -27.72 7.77
C ALA A 204 8.00 -28.91 8.14
N PRO A 205 8.92 -29.30 7.24
CA PRO A 205 9.90 -30.35 7.51
C PRO A 205 10.88 -29.88 8.58
N LYS A 206 11.51 -30.85 9.26
CA LYS A 206 12.56 -30.58 10.25
C LYS A 206 13.95 -30.70 9.61
N ASN A 207 14.88 -29.83 10.01
CA ASN A 207 16.30 -30.00 9.72
C ASN A 207 16.92 -31.11 10.59
N ALA A 208 18.23 -31.36 10.42
CA ALA A 208 18.96 -32.36 11.20
C ALA A 208 18.97 -32.07 12.72
N GLN A 209 18.79 -30.81 13.10
CA GLN A 209 18.71 -30.33 14.48
C GLN A 209 17.29 -30.44 15.06
N GLY A 210 16.32 -30.93 14.28
CA GLY A 210 14.92 -31.07 14.69
C GLY A 210 14.09 -29.79 14.60
N GLU A 211 14.64 -28.72 14.03
CA GLU A 211 14.00 -27.42 13.87
C GLU A 211 13.16 -27.39 12.59
N ARG A 212 11.95 -26.84 12.68
CA ARG A 212 11.04 -26.73 11.53
C ARG A 212 11.51 -25.63 10.58
N ILE A 213 11.66 -25.95 9.29
CA ILE A 213 12.02 -24.99 8.24
C ILE A 213 10.74 -24.46 7.60
N PHE A 214 10.21 -23.34 8.12
CA PHE A 214 8.95 -22.74 7.63
C PHE A 214 8.97 -22.46 6.12
N ALA A 215 10.11 -21.98 5.58
CA ALA A 215 10.27 -21.69 4.16
C ALA A 215 10.09 -22.94 3.26
N ASN A 216 10.21 -24.14 3.84
CA ASN A 216 10.03 -25.42 3.14
C ASN A 216 8.68 -26.08 3.50
N ALA A 217 7.75 -25.38 4.16
CA ALA A 217 6.40 -25.88 4.42
C ALA A 217 5.64 -26.18 3.12
N LEU A 218 5.88 -25.36 2.08
CA LEU A 218 5.48 -25.61 0.70
C LEU A 218 6.64 -25.17 -0.19
N THR A 219 7.21 -26.09 -0.96
CA THR A 219 8.24 -25.76 -1.95
C THR A 219 7.60 -25.08 -3.16
N GLN A 220 8.42 -24.46 -4.03
CA GLN A 220 7.90 -23.91 -5.29
C GLN A 220 7.21 -24.99 -6.15
N GLN A 221 7.73 -26.23 -6.13
CA GLN A 221 7.12 -27.36 -6.83
C GLN A 221 5.73 -27.69 -6.27
N ASP A 222 5.55 -27.64 -4.95
CA ASP A 222 4.24 -27.84 -4.32
C ASP A 222 3.26 -26.72 -4.70
N LEU A 223 3.72 -25.47 -4.70
CA LEU A 223 2.92 -24.31 -5.10
C LEU A 223 2.50 -24.39 -6.57
N ASP A 224 3.40 -24.79 -7.46
CA ASP A 224 3.13 -24.97 -8.89
C ASP A 224 2.12 -26.10 -9.11
N ALA A 225 2.26 -27.22 -8.40
CA ALA A 225 1.32 -28.34 -8.46
C ALA A 225 -0.08 -27.93 -7.98
N ILE A 226 -0.16 -27.16 -6.88
CA ILE A 226 -1.43 -26.61 -6.37
C ILE A 226 -2.04 -25.65 -7.41
N ALA A 227 -1.26 -24.71 -7.93
CA ALA A 227 -1.72 -23.74 -8.93
C ALA A 227 -2.24 -24.45 -10.19
N GLN A 228 -1.49 -25.42 -10.72
CA GLN A 228 -1.90 -26.20 -11.87
C GLN A 228 -3.17 -27.04 -11.58
N GLY A 229 -3.28 -27.61 -10.39
CA GLY A 229 -4.48 -28.33 -9.95
C GLY A 229 -5.72 -27.45 -9.93
N VAL A 230 -5.59 -26.21 -9.43
CA VAL A 230 -6.67 -25.21 -9.43
C VAL A 230 -7.03 -24.82 -10.86
N LEU A 231 -6.05 -24.51 -11.72
CA LEU A 231 -6.30 -24.15 -13.12
C LEU A 231 -6.99 -25.29 -13.88
N ASN A 232 -6.49 -26.52 -13.76
CA ASN A 232 -7.11 -27.69 -14.38
C ASN A 232 -8.58 -27.86 -13.98
N ARG A 233 -8.94 -27.46 -12.75
CA ARG A 233 -10.30 -27.55 -12.25
C ARG A 233 -11.18 -26.37 -12.65
N CYS A 234 -10.62 -25.16 -12.68
CA CYS A 234 -11.39 -23.92 -12.62
C CYS A 234 -11.23 -23.02 -13.84
N ASP A 235 -10.19 -23.18 -14.66
CA ASP A 235 -9.85 -22.28 -15.78
C ASP A 235 -11.05 -22.01 -16.70
N LYS A 236 -11.75 -23.08 -17.14
CA LYS A 236 -12.92 -22.95 -18.02
C LYS A 236 -14.19 -22.38 -17.38
N SER A 237 -14.19 -22.07 -16.08
CA SER A 237 -15.43 -21.74 -15.35
C SER A 237 -16.00 -20.37 -15.70
N ASP A 238 -15.19 -19.49 -16.29
CA ASP A 238 -15.61 -18.19 -16.82
C ASP A 238 -15.94 -18.22 -18.33
N GLY A 239 -15.94 -19.43 -18.94
CA GLY A 239 -16.24 -19.62 -20.35
C GLY A 239 -15.03 -19.48 -21.28
N LEU A 240 -13.84 -19.17 -20.76
CA LEU A 240 -12.60 -19.10 -21.52
C LEU A 240 -11.59 -20.09 -20.97
N LYS A 241 -10.76 -20.68 -21.83
CA LYS A 241 -9.57 -21.43 -21.42
C LYS A 241 -8.36 -20.56 -21.66
N ASN A 242 -8.18 -19.56 -20.82
CA ASN A 242 -7.19 -18.50 -21.03
C ASN A 242 -6.47 -18.12 -19.74
N ALA A 243 -6.16 -19.11 -18.89
CA ALA A 243 -5.22 -18.98 -17.78
C ALA A 243 -3.83 -18.52 -18.25
N SER A 244 -3.73 -17.25 -18.64
CA SER A 244 -2.52 -16.46 -18.61
C SER A 244 -2.44 -15.81 -17.23
N SER A 245 -1.21 -15.60 -16.79
CA SER A 245 -0.81 -14.84 -15.60
C SER A 245 -1.50 -13.49 -15.40
N THR A 246 -2.23 -12.99 -16.40
CA THR A 246 -2.99 -11.72 -16.41
C THR A 246 -4.45 -11.84 -15.94
N HIS A 247 -5.03 -13.03 -15.82
CA HIS A 247 -6.45 -13.22 -15.47
C HIS A 247 -6.71 -13.94 -14.14
N GLY A 248 -5.76 -13.93 -13.20
CA GLY A 248 -5.86 -14.56 -11.87
C GLY A 248 -6.97 -14.06 -10.94
N LYS A 249 -7.97 -13.29 -11.41
CA LYS A 249 -9.09 -12.77 -10.61
C LYS A 249 -10.49 -13.18 -11.09
N ALA A 250 -10.68 -13.60 -12.34
CA ALA A 250 -12.00 -13.99 -12.83
C ALA A 250 -12.36 -15.43 -12.44
N ALA A 251 -11.42 -16.37 -12.50
CA ALA A 251 -11.72 -17.80 -12.36
C ALA A 251 -11.79 -18.35 -10.92
N ILE A 252 -11.27 -17.66 -9.90
CA ILE A 252 -10.97 -18.29 -8.58
C ILE A 252 -11.73 -17.66 -7.39
N SER A 253 -12.42 -16.52 -7.57
CA SER A 253 -12.99 -15.76 -6.44
C SER A 253 -14.29 -16.33 -5.85
N ASN A 254 -14.86 -17.38 -6.45
CA ASN A 254 -16.08 -17.98 -5.93
C ASN A 254 -16.04 -19.52 -6.04
N PRO A 255 -15.88 -20.24 -4.90
CA PRO A 255 -15.85 -21.71 -4.86
C PRO A 255 -17.08 -22.40 -5.47
N LYS A 256 -18.18 -21.66 -5.67
CA LYS A 256 -19.38 -22.18 -6.35
C LYS A 256 -19.20 -22.39 -7.85
N TRP A 257 -18.21 -21.75 -8.48
CA TRP A 257 -17.93 -21.84 -9.92
C TRP A 257 -17.04 -23.04 -10.22
N CYS A 258 -16.11 -23.34 -9.31
CA CYS A 258 -15.38 -24.61 -9.30
C CYS A 258 -16.26 -25.69 -8.67
N LYS A 259 -17.09 -26.40 -9.45
CA LYS A 259 -17.88 -27.53 -8.92
C LYS A 259 -16.97 -28.43 -8.08
N THR A 260 -17.19 -28.54 -6.77
CA THR A 260 -16.38 -29.37 -5.89
C THR A 260 -16.77 -30.84 -6.09
N LYS A 261 -15.95 -31.61 -6.79
CA LYS A 261 -15.83 -33.05 -6.49
C LYS A 261 -14.49 -33.15 -5.76
N SER A 262 -14.56 -33.58 -4.51
CA SER A 262 -13.42 -33.75 -3.60
C SER A 262 -12.29 -34.47 -4.33
N ALA A 263 -11.21 -33.76 -4.64
CA ALA A 263 -9.99 -34.38 -5.13
C ALA A 263 -9.30 -34.98 -3.91
N LYS A 264 -9.30 -36.31 -3.81
CA LYS A 264 -8.39 -37.01 -2.90
C LYS A 264 -6.99 -36.82 -3.48
N ILE A 265 -6.15 -36.10 -2.76
CA ILE A 265 -4.71 -36.13 -2.96
C ILE A 265 -4.28 -37.54 -2.53
N LYS A 266 -3.78 -38.33 -3.48
CA LYS A 266 -3.12 -39.61 -3.21
C LYS A 266 -1.64 -39.37 -3.00
#